data_AF-A0A2K3J7G9-F1
#
_entry.id   AF-A0A2K3J7G9-F1
#
_cell.length_a   1.000
_cell.length_b   1.000
_cell.length_c   1.000
_cell.angle_alpha   90.00
_cell.angle_beta   90.00
_cell.angle_gamma   90.00
#
_symmetry.space_group_name_H-M   'P 1'
#
loop_
_entity.id
_entity.type
_entity.pdbx_description
1 polymer ?
#
loop_
_entity_poly.entity_id
_entity_poly.type
_entity_poly.pdbx_seq_one_letter_code
_entity_poly.pdbx_strand_id
1 'polypeptide(L)'
;EYSYYYRNYNITKNTNKNKTFDGVASFILVRKNLDILKNPFTNLSRFTYFLLIPVMGYFEGFNPIADQFTDSYIIKGPLSTLPKTVFWGIINAFYWIFWLNLMVGLFNVLPMTPLDGGYLLNDLIRNAVKKLKKDITDEKTDIIVKNTSLIISLTILLLILFPLIIKYI
;
A
#
# COMPACT_ATOMS: atom_id res chain seq x y z
N GLU A 1 -30.75 -11.91 -30.14
CA GLU A 1 -29.62 -12.02 -29.19
C GLU A 1 -29.75 -11.16 -27.93
N TYR A 2 -30.29 -9.95 -27.97
CA TYR A 2 -30.52 -9.12 -26.78
C TYR A 2 -31.40 -9.76 -25.68
N SER A 3 -32.28 -10.71 -26.04
CA SER A 3 -33.19 -11.36 -25.10
C SER A 3 -32.53 -12.38 -24.16
N TYR A 4 -31.38 -12.96 -24.53
CA TYR A 4 -30.66 -13.94 -23.68
C TYR A 4 -29.93 -13.28 -22.50
N TYR A 5 -29.51 -12.02 -22.65
CA TYR A 5 -28.75 -11.28 -21.64
C TYR A 5 -29.63 -10.83 -20.45
N TYR A 6 -30.89 -10.46 -20.69
CA TYR A 6 -31.81 -10.07 -19.62
C TYR A 6 -32.37 -11.26 -18.82
N ARG A 7 -32.30 -12.49 -19.36
CA ARG A 7 -32.83 -13.68 -18.68
C ARG A 7 -32.00 -14.11 -17.47
N ASN A 8 -30.71 -13.75 -17.44
CA ASN A 8 -29.80 -14.09 -16.34
C ASN A 8 -29.52 -12.91 -15.40
N TYR A 9 -29.81 -11.68 -15.80
CA TYR A 9 -29.83 -10.52 -14.90
C TYR A 9 -31.24 -10.35 -14.31
N ASN A 10 -31.60 -11.25 -13.40
CA ASN A 10 -32.72 -11.03 -12.49
C ASN A 10 -32.35 -9.87 -11.54
N ILE A 11 -32.66 -8.64 -11.97
CA ILE A 11 -32.58 -7.42 -11.14
C ILE A 11 -33.45 -7.55 -9.87
N THR A 12 -34.41 -8.47 -9.88
CA THR A 12 -35.32 -8.82 -8.78
C THR A 12 -34.74 -9.79 -7.75
N LYS A 13 -33.50 -10.29 -7.93
CA LYS A 13 -32.87 -11.16 -6.93
C LYS A 13 -32.48 -10.28 -5.72
N ASN A 14 -33.22 -10.41 -4.62
CA ASN A 14 -32.95 -9.81 -3.29
C ASN A 14 -31.47 -9.91 -2.84
N THR A 15 -30.66 -10.76 -3.48
CA THR A 15 -29.21 -10.94 -3.27
C THR A 15 -28.35 -9.71 -3.56
N ASN A 16 -28.83 -8.74 -4.36
CA ASN A 16 -28.09 -7.50 -4.63
C ASN A 16 -28.66 -6.28 -3.90
N LYS A 17 -29.73 -6.45 -3.12
CA LYS A 17 -30.47 -5.33 -2.49
C LYS A 17 -29.66 -4.56 -1.44
N ASN A 18 -28.52 -5.12 -1.01
CA ASN A 18 -27.57 -4.50 -0.08
C ASN A 18 -26.15 -4.38 -0.67
N LYS A 19 -25.96 -4.63 -1.97
CA LYS A 19 -24.66 -4.48 -2.63
C LYS A 19 -24.57 -3.08 -3.22
N THR A 20 -23.78 -2.23 -2.58
CA THR A 20 -23.48 -0.86 -3.04
C THR A 20 -22.73 -0.91 -4.37
N PHE A 21 -23.28 -0.24 -5.39
CA PHE A 21 -22.66 -0.13 -6.72
C PHE A 21 -21.46 0.83 -6.76
N ASP A 22 -21.28 1.63 -5.70
CA ASP A 22 -20.19 2.60 -5.57
C ASP A 22 -18.86 1.96 -5.14
N GLY A 23 -18.80 0.64 -4.99
CA GLY A 23 -17.55 -0.05 -4.70
C GLY A 23 -17.05 0.06 -3.26
N VAL A 24 -17.77 0.79 -2.42
CA VAL A 24 -17.55 0.78 -0.98
C VAL A 24 -18.28 -0.43 -0.43
N ALA A 25 -17.60 -1.57 -0.38
CA ALA A 25 -18.08 -2.75 0.33
C ALA A 25 -18.55 -2.32 1.73
N SER A 26 -19.71 -2.84 2.12
CA SER A 26 -20.49 -2.35 3.25
C SER A 26 -19.63 -2.05 4.47
N PHE A 27 -19.71 -0.80 4.96
CA PHE A 27 -19.14 -0.29 6.21
C PHE A 27 -19.53 -1.09 7.47
N ILE A 28 -20.14 -2.26 7.36
CA ILE A 28 -20.64 -3.07 8.48
C ILE A 28 -19.48 -3.48 9.41
N LEU A 29 -18.32 -3.85 8.88
CA LEU A 29 -17.17 -4.19 9.71
C LEU A 29 -16.54 -2.97 10.39
N VAL A 30 -16.50 -1.84 9.68
CA VAL A 30 -16.08 -0.54 10.21
C VAL A 30 -17.03 -0.05 11.31
N ARG A 31 -18.34 -0.27 11.14
CA ARG A 31 -19.37 0.11 12.12
C ARG A 31 -19.34 -0.78 13.36
N LYS A 32 -19.06 -2.07 13.19
CA LYS A 32 -18.91 -3.04 14.29
C LYS A 32 -17.64 -2.79 15.12
N ASN A 33 -16.57 -2.30 14.48
CA ASN A 33 -15.28 -2.04 15.12
C ASN A 33 -14.97 -0.52 15.20
N LEU A 34 -16.01 0.31 15.23
CA LEU A 34 -15.88 1.76 15.21
C LEU A 34 -15.20 2.28 16.48
N ASP A 35 -15.38 1.59 17.61
CA ASP A 35 -14.74 1.87 18.88
C ASP A 35 -13.22 1.66 18.82
N ILE A 36 -12.78 0.61 18.11
CA ILE A 36 -11.37 0.30 17.86
C ILE A 36 -10.79 1.35 16.91
N LEU A 37 -11.51 1.69 15.84
CA LEU A 37 -11.08 2.65 14.81
C LEU A 37 -11.02 4.10 15.31
N LYS A 38 -11.87 4.48 16.26
CA LYS A 38 -11.83 5.80 16.89
C LYS A 38 -10.59 6.00 17.76
N ASN A 39 -10.09 4.92 18.36
CA ASN A 39 -8.99 4.95 19.30
C ASN A 39 -7.97 3.83 19.05
N PRO A 40 -7.40 3.75 17.83
CA PRO A 40 -6.62 2.59 17.39
C PRO A 40 -5.34 2.43 18.19
N PHE A 41 -4.79 3.53 18.68
CA PHE A 41 -3.54 3.51 19.44
C PHE A 41 -3.73 3.12 20.91
N THR A 42 -4.94 3.08 21.48
CA THR A 42 -5.13 2.91 22.94
C THR A 42 -4.52 1.64 23.53
N ASN A 43 -4.61 0.49 22.85
CA ASN A 43 -4.07 -0.80 23.30
C ASN A 43 -3.35 -1.51 22.14
N LEU A 44 -2.39 -2.39 22.45
CA LEU A 44 -1.66 -3.15 21.44
C LEU A 44 -2.60 -3.95 20.54
N SER A 45 -3.65 -4.56 21.10
CA SER A 45 -4.66 -5.31 20.34
C SER A 45 -5.47 -4.46 19.36
N ARG A 46 -5.76 -3.21 19.72
CA ARG A 46 -6.47 -2.27 18.85
C ARG A 46 -5.56 -1.76 17.73
N PHE A 47 -4.29 -1.56 18.06
CA PHE A 47 -3.28 -1.13 17.10
C PHE A 47 -2.97 -2.23 16.09
N THR A 48 -2.80 -3.48 16.54
CA THR A 48 -2.62 -4.62 15.64
C THR A 48 -3.84 -4.83 14.75
N TYR A 49 -5.04 -4.72 15.30
CA TYR A 49 -6.26 -4.75 14.49
C TYR A 49 -6.25 -3.65 13.42
N PHE A 50 -5.96 -2.40 13.80
CA PHE A 50 -5.89 -1.27 12.87
C PHE A 50 -4.89 -1.50 11.72
N LEU A 51 -3.69 -2.02 12.02
CA LEU A 51 -2.68 -2.37 11.01
C LEU A 51 -3.15 -3.47 10.06
N LEU A 52 -3.96 -4.40 10.55
CA LEU A 52 -4.43 -5.56 9.79
C LEU A 52 -5.71 -5.28 9.00
N ILE A 53 -6.43 -4.18 9.25
CA ILE A 53 -7.68 -3.86 8.54
C ILE A 53 -7.53 -3.90 7.01
N PRO A 54 -6.48 -3.34 6.38
CA PRO A 54 -6.32 -3.43 4.93
C PRO A 54 -6.19 -4.89 4.44
N VAL A 55 -5.52 -5.74 5.22
CA VAL A 55 -5.30 -7.15 4.91
C VAL A 55 -6.56 -7.98 5.16
N MET A 56 -7.24 -7.78 6.29
CA MET A 56 -8.50 -8.47 6.61
C MET A 56 -9.61 -8.03 5.65
N GLY A 57 -9.70 -6.73 5.38
CA GLY A 57 -10.65 -6.16 4.45
C GLY A 57 -10.52 -6.75 3.06
N TYR A 58 -9.30 -7.01 2.59
CA TYR A 58 -9.08 -7.69 1.31
C TYR A 58 -9.85 -9.02 1.19
N PHE A 59 -9.84 -9.85 2.25
CA PHE A 59 -10.57 -11.14 2.27
C PHE A 59 -12.08 -10.99 2.44
N GLU A 60 -12.54 -9.84 2.93
CA GLU A 60 -13.96 -9.54 3.13
C GLU A 60 -14.62 -8.84 1.93
N GLY A 61 -13.87 -8.62 0.85
CA GLY A 61 -14.38 -8.01 -0.38
C GLY A 61 -13.98 -6.54 -0.57
N PHE A 62 -13.10 -5.98 0.27
CA PHE A 62 -12.39 -4.72 -0.01
C PHE A 62 -11.20 -4.92 -0.97
N ASN A 63 -11.35 -5.84 -1.92
CA ASN A 63 -10.39 -6.04 -3.00
C ASN A 63 -10.72 -5.07 -4.15
N PRO A 64 -9.74 -4.33 -4.71
CA PRO A 64 -9.93 -3.51 -5.90
C PRO A 64 -10.51 -4.28 -7.11
N ILE A 65 -10.33 -5.60 -7.17
CA ILE A 65 -10.89 -6.48 -8.21
C ILE A 65 -11.97 -7.38 -7.59
N ALA A 66 -13.07 -6.77 -7.14
CA ALA A 66 -14.24 -7.46 -6.61
C ALA A 66 -15.34 -7.68 -7.66
N ASP A 67 -16.20 -8.69 -7.45
CA ASP A 67 -17.30 -9.07 -8.35
C ASP A 67 -18.18 -7.89 -8.77
N GLN A 68 -18.46 -6.96 -7.85
CA GLN A 68 -19.28 -5.77 -8.12
C GLN A 68 -18.74 -4.90 -9.25
N PHE A 69 -17.41 -4.81 -9.38
CA PHE A 69 -16.78 -4.06 -10.46
C PHE A 69 -16.63 -4.92 -11.72
N THR A 70 -16.21 -6.17 -11.55
CA THR A 70 -15.90 -7.09 -12.66
C THR A 70 -17.14 -7.64 -13.37
N ASP A 71 -18.32 -7.55 -12.76
CA ASP A 71 -19.60 -7.97 -13.33
C ASP A 71 -20.12 -7.06 -14.45
N SER A 72 -19.62 -5.84 -14.55
CA SER A 72 -19.96 -4.92 -15.64
C SER A 72 -19.07 -5.08 -16.88
N TYR A 73 -17.95 -5.78 -16.77
CA TYR A 73 -16.98 -5.94 -17.85
C TYR A 73 -17.20 -7.22 -18.66
N ILE A 74 -17.09 -7.09 -19.98
CA ILE A 74 -17.06 -8.21 -20.92
C ILE A 74 -15.61 -8.49 -21.29
N ILE A 75 -15.13 -9.70 -20.97
CA ILE A 75 -13.79 -10.14 -21.33
C ILE A 75 -13.75 -10.38 -22.84
N LYS A 76 -12.86 -9.68 -23.55
CA LYS A 76 -12.67 -9.80 -25.00
C LYS A 76 -11.23 -10.22 -25.31
N GLY A 77 -11.02 -10.83 -26.49
CA GLY A 77 -9.70 -11.20 -27.00
C GLY A 77 -9.28 -12.64 -26.71
N PRO A 78 -7.99 -12.99 -26.90
CA PRO A 78 -7.50 -14.38 -26.81
C PRO A 78 -7.74 -15.03 -25.44
N LEU A 79 -7.77 -14.22 -24.38
CA LEU A 79 -7.98 -14.66 -23.00
C LEU A 79 -9.47 -14.80 -22.62
N SER A 80 -10.39 -14.50 -23.54
CA SER A 80 -11.85 -14.65 -23.30
C SER A 80 -12.32 -16.10 -23.20
N THR A 81 -11.47 -17.06 -23.59
CA THR A 81 -11.71 -18.49 -23.44
C THR A 81 -11.52 -18.97 -22.00
N LEU A 82 -10.87 -18.18 -21.14
CA LEU A 82 -10.66 -18.52 -19.75
C LEU A 82 -11.96 -18.37 -18.93
N PRO A 83 -12.18 -19.22 -17.92
CA PRO A 83 -13.24 -18.99 -16.95
C PRO A 83 -13.09 -17.60 -16.30
N LYS A 84 -14.21 -16.88 -16.14
CA LYS A 84 -14.23 -15.51 -15.59
C LYS A 84 -13.43 -15.41 -14.28
N THR A 85 -13.61 -16.38 -13.38
CA THR A 85 -12.89 -16.46 -12.09
C THR A 85 -11.38 -16.55 -12.26
N VAL A 86 -10.90 -17.33 -13.23
CA VAL A 86 -9.47 -17.51 -13.51
C VAL A 86 -8.88 -16.23 -14.08
N PHE A 87 -9.57 -15.61 -15.05
CA PHE A 87 -9.14 -14.35 -15.65
C PHE A 87 -8.96 -13.27 -14.58
N TRP A 88 -9.99 -13.00 -13.77
CA TRP A 88 -9.90 -11.98 -12.72
C TRP A 88 -8.90 -12.32 -11.61
N GLY A 89 -8.71 -13.60 -11.31
CA GLY A 89 -7.65 -14.06 -10.40
C GLY A 89 -6.26 -13.67 -10.89
N ILE A 90 -5.99 -13.82 -12.20
CA ILE A 90 -4.72 -13.43 -12.82
C ILE A 90 -4.53 -11.91 -12.78
N ILE A 91 -5.55 -11.13 -13.15
CA ILE A 91 -5.47 -9.66 -13.09
C ILE A 91 -5.24 -9.20 -11.65
N ASN A 92 -5.90 -9.82 -10.68
CA ASN A 92 -5.72 -9.53 -9.26
C ASN A 92 -4.29 -9.86 -8.80
N ALA A 93 -3.71 -10.97 -9.24
CA ALA A 93 -2.31 -11.28 -8.95
C ALA A 93 -1.36 -10.23 -9.54
N PHE A 94 -1.53 -9.83 -10.80
CA PHE A 94 -0.72 -8.77 -11.41
C PHE A 94 -0.86 -7.43 -10.69
N TYR A 95 -2.07 -7.08 -10.27
CA TYR A 95 -2.30 -5.90 -9.45
C TYR A 95 -1.44 -5.92 -8.19
N TRP A 96 -1.48 -7.01 -7.42
CA TRP A 96 -0.70 -7.12 -6.19
C TRP A 96 0.81 -7.19 -6.44
N ILE A 97 1.25 -7.94 -7.44
CA ILE A 97 2.66 -8.03 -7.81
C ILE A 97 3.18 -6.63 -8.17
N PHE A 98 2.45 -5.87 -8.96
CA PHE A 98 2.83 -4.50 -9.32
C PHE A 98 2.99 -3.61 -8.09
N TRP A 99 1.97 -3.54 -7.23
CA TRP A 99 2.00 -2.66 -6.06
C TRP A 99 3.03 -3.08 -5.02
N LEU A 100 3.21 -4.37 -4.78
CA LEU A 100 4.24 -4.87 -3.87
C LEU A 100 5.65 -4.55 -4.38
N ASN A 101 5.93 -4.76 -5.67
CA ASN A 101 7.21 -4.38 -6.25
C ASN A 101 7.44 -2.86 -6.18
N LEU A 102 6.40 -2.06 -6.43
CA LEU A 102 6.48 -0.61 -6.32
C LEU A 102 6.78 -0.18 -4.87
N MET A 103 6.08 -0.74 -3.87
CA MET A 103 6.32 -0.43 -2.45
C MET A 103 7.72 -0.82 -2.00
N VAL A 104 8.21 -2.01 -2.39
CA VAL A 104 9.57 -2.46 -2.09
C VAL A 104 10.60 -1.55 -2.76
N GLY A 105 10.38 -1.17 -4.02
CA GLY A 105 11.24 -0.23 -4.74
C GLY A 105 11.30 1.14 -4.07
N LEU A 106 10.14 1.70 -3.70
CA LEU A 106 10.06 2.98 -2.99
C LEU A 106 10.73 2.92 -1.62
N PHE A 107 10.57 1.82 -0.89
CA PHE A 107 11.22 1.61 0.40
C PHE A 107 12.74 1.57 0.24
N ASN A 108 13.27 0.86 -0.76
CA ASN A 108 14.72 0.81 -1.00
C ASN A 108 15.30 2.17 -1.40
N VAL A 109 14.53 3.04 -2.07
CA VAL A 109 14.99 4.38 -2.49
C VAL A 109 14.95 5.40 -1.34
N LEU A 110 14.42 5.05 -0.16
CA LEU A 110 14.41 5.96 0.98
C LEU A 110 15.83 6.43 1.35
N PRO A 111 16.00 7.72 1.69
CA PRO A 111 17.29 8.32 2.00
C PRO A 111 17.76 7.97 3.43
N MET A 112 17.86 6.68 3.74
CA MET A 112 18.18 6.16 5.07
C MET A 112 19.11 4.96 4.95
N THR A 113 20.27 4.99 5.61
CA THR A 113 21.18 3.83 5.68
C THR A 113 20.58 2.81 6.67
N PRO A 114 20.40 1.52 6.31
CA PRO A 114 21.13 0.74 5.30
C PRO A 114 20.41 0.54 3.94
N LEU A 115 19.34 1.27 3.64
CA LEU A 115 18.61 1.14 2.37
C LEU A 115 19.45 1.69 1.21
N ASP A 116 19.21 1.18 -0.01
CA ASP A 116 19.97 1.54 -1.21
C ASP A 116 19.99 3.06 -1.46
N GLY A 117 18.89 3.75 -1.20
CA GLY A 117 18.75 5.20 -1.30
C GLY A 117 19.62 5.96 -0.29
N GLY A 118 19.98 5.36 0.84
CA GLY A 118 20.93 5.92 1.79
C GLY A 118 22.35 5.99 1.24
N TYR A 119 22.79 4.99 0.46
CA TYR A 119 24.09 5.02 -0.20
C TYR A 119 24.13 6.02 -1.35
N LEU A 120 23.06 6.12 -2.14
CA LEU A 120 22.93 7.17 -3.16
C LEU A 120 23.00 8.56 -2.53
N LEU A 121 22.32 8.77 -1.40
CA LEU A 121 22.40 10.03 -0.65
C LEU A 121 23.84 10.32 -0.19
N ASN A 122 24.58 9.31 0.27
CA ASN A 122 25.98 9.46 0.69
C ASN A 122 26.85 9.98 -0.46
N ASP A 123 26.65 9.47 -1.68
CA ASP A 123 27.37 9.92 -2.87
C ASP A 123 27.00 11.35 -3.27
N LEU A 124 25.72 11.72 -3.16
CA LEU A 124 25.25 13.08 -3.40
C LEU A 124 25.88 14.07 -2.40
N ILE A 125 25.88 13.73 -1.10
CA ILE A 125 26.50 14.55 -0.06
C ILE A 125 28.00 14.67 -0.30
N ARG A 126 28.69 13.57 -0.62
CA ARG A 126 30.12 13.56 -0.93
C ARG A 126 30.45 14.51 -2.08
N ASN A 127 29.70 14.42 -3.17
CA ASN A 127 29.87 15.28 -4.33
C ASN A 127 29.58 16.76 -4.01
N ALA A 128 28.57 17.03 -3.19
CA ALA A 128 28.27 18.38 -2.73
C ALA A 128 29.40 18.96 -1.85
N VAL A 129 29.91 18.19 -0.89
CA VAL A 129 31.00 18.59 0.00
C VAL A 129 32.28 18.90 -0.79
N LYS A 130 32.68 18.01 -1.72
CA LYS A 130 33.86 18.22 -2.57
C LYS A 130 33.72 19.45 -3.49
N LYS A 131 32.52 19.73 -3.98
CA LYS A 131 32.26 20.94 -4.78
C LYS A 131 32.38 22.22 -3.96
N LEU A 132 31.92 22.21 -2.70
CA LEU A 132 31.93 23.38 -1.82
C LEU A 132 33.31 23.62 -1.18
N LYS A 133 34.03 22.56 -0.81
CA LYS A 133 35.35 22.63 -0.19
C LYS A 133 36.35 21.88 -1.06
N LYS A 134 37.03 22.60 -1.96
CA LYS A 134 38.01 21.99 -2.89
C LYS A 134 39.23 21.40 -2.20
N ASP A 135 39.64 21.96 -1.05
CA ASP A 135 40.86 21.55 -0.33
C ASP A 135 40.59 20.57 0.83
N ILE A 136 39.42 19.93 0.87
CA ILE A 136 39.09 18.97 1.92
C ILE A 136 39.74 17.61 1.65
N THR A 137 40.27 16.96 2.68
CA THR A 137 40.79 15.59 2.57
C THR A 137 39.64 14.59 2.43
N ASP A 138 39.89 13.46 1.77
CA ASP A 138 38.90 12.38 1.61
C ASP A 138 38.42 11.85 2.96
N GLU A 139 39.32 11.69 3.93
CA GLU A 139 38.98 11.27 5.30
C GLU A 139 37.98 12.20 5.98
N LYS A 140 38.18 13.52 5.86
CA LYS A 140 37.26 14.52 6.45
C LYS A 140 35.91 14.50 5.74
N THR A 141 35.91 14.25 4.43
CA THR A 141 34.66 14.11 3.65
C THR A 141 33.88 12.89 4.10
N ASP A 142 34.53 11.75 4.30
CA ASP A 142 33.91 10.50 4.76
C ASP A 142 33.22 10.68 6.11
N ILE A 143 33.91 11.34 7.05
CA ILE A 143 33.38 11.62 8.39
C ILE A 143 32.13 12.49 8.30
N ILE A 144 32.16 13.55 7.46
CA ILE A 144 31.00 14.43 7.26
C ILE A 144 29.84 13.65 6.66
N VAL A 145 30.07 12.92 5.57
CA VAL A 145 29.03 12.13 4.87
C VAL A 145 28.40 11.13 5.83
N LYS A 146 29.20 10.37 6.58
CA LYS A 146 28.71 9.38 7.54
C LYS A 146 27.87 10.01 8.64
N ASN A 147 28.34 11.11 9.25
CA ASN A 147 27.60 11.79 10.31
C ASN A 147 26.30 12.39 9.79
N THR A 148 26.32 13.04 8.62
CA THR A 148 25.11 13.60 8.00
C THR A 148 24.11 12.50 7.66
N SER A 149 24.58 11.40 7.06
CA SER A 149 23.75 10.24 6.73
C SER A 149 23.11 9.60 7.96
N LEU A 150 23.87 9.48 9.06
CA LEU A 150 23.38 8.96 10.33
C LEU A 150 22.29 9.87 10.90
N ILE A 151 22.50 11.20 10.90
CA ILE A 151 21.51 12.16 11.39
C ILE A 151 20.22 12.05 10.57
N ILE A 152 20.33 12.07 9.23
CA ILE A 152 19.16 11.95 8.35
C ILE A 152 18.44 10.62 8.60
N SER A 153 19.18 9.53 8.73
CA SER A 153 18.63 8.21 9.01
C SER A 153 17.89 8.16 10.34
N LEU A 154 18.47 8.72 11.41
CA LEU A 154 17.83 8.81 12.72
C LEU A 154 16.59 9.71 12.70
N THR A 155 16.63 10.84 11.97
CA THR A 155 15.47 11.72 11.82
C THR A 155 14.32 10.99 11.11
N ILE A 156 14.59 10.27 10.03
CA ILE A 156 13.57 9.48 9.31
C ILE A 156 13.03 8.38 10.21
N LEU A 157 13.90 7.64 10.90
CA LEU A 157 13.49 6.62 11.86
C LEU A 157 12.58 7.21 12.95
N LEU A 158 12.95 8.37 13.51
CA LEU A 158 12.15 9.05 14.51
C LEU A 158 10.79 9.45 13.94
N LEU A 159 10.71 9.98 12.71
CA LEU A 159 9.43 10.33 12.07
C LEU A 159 8.53 9.11 11.85
N ILE A 160 9.11 7.96 11.51
CA ILE A 160 8.37 6.70 11.36
C ILE A 160 7.86 6.19 12.71
N LEU A 161 8.67 6.32 13.77
CA LEU A 161 8.32 5.86 15.12
C LEU A 161 7.46 6.88 15.89
N PHE A 162 7.45 8.15 15.48
CA PHE A 162 6.78 9.24 16.21
C PHE A 162 5.29 8.97 16.45
N PRO A 163 4.49 8.48 15.48
CA PRO A 163 3.10 8.10 15.71
C PRO A 163 2.92 6.99 16.76
N LEU A 164 3.94 6.15 16.99
CA LEU A 164 3.91 5.10 18.01
C LEU A 164 4.21 5.67 19.40
N ILE A 165 5.11 6.66 19.47
CA ILE A 165 5.60 7.24 20.72
C ILE A 165 4.61 8.27 21.28
N ILE A 166 3.97 9.09 20.43
CA ILE A 166 3.07 10.18 20.85
C ILE A 166 1.91 9.71 21.73
N LYS A 167 1.54 8.44 21.65
CA LYS A 167 0.49 7.84 22.49
C LYS A 167 0.93 7.69 23.96
N TYR A 168 2.22 7.61 24.24
CA TYR A 168 2.77 7.38 25.57
C TYR A 168 3.25 8.67 26.27
N ILE A 169 3.13 9.81 25.60
CA ILE A 169 3.42 11.16 26.10
C ILE A 169 2.10 11.85 26.39
#